data_AF-A0A0Q7I6X7-F1
#
_entry.id   AF-A0A0Q7I6X7-F1
#
_cell.length_a   1.000
_cell.length_b   1.000
_cell.length_c   1.000
_cell.angle_alpha   90.00
_cell.angle_beta   90.00
_cell.angle_gamma   90.00
#
_symmetry.space_group_name_H-M   'P 1'
#
loop_
_entity.id
_entity.type
_entity.pdbx_description
1 polymer ?
#
loop_
_entity_poly.entity_id
_entity_poly.type
_entity_poly.pdbx_seq_one_letter_code
_entity_poly.pdbx_strand_id
1 'polypeptide(L)' 'MNWRTLLPLALVLTGCSTPPNEVTQVRDGVLRAKTYVQASDYCDAQSKTPRWLGKAPAEQGVLFQCN' A
#
# COMPACT_ATOMS: atom_id res chain seq x y z
N MET A 1 3.11 -49.35 14.06
CA MET A 1 3.91 -48.34 13.33
C MET A 1 3.08 -47.08 13.18
N ASN A 2 3.55 -45.97 13.77
CA ASN A 2 2.90 -44.66 13.76
C ASN A 2 2.86 -44.06 12.35
N TRP A 3 1.73 -44.17 11.67
CA TRP A 3 1.41 -43.40 10.48
C TRP A 3 0.97 -42.01 10.93
N ARG A 4 1.94 -41.12 11.15
CA ARG A 4 1.71 -39.68 11.34
C ARG A 4 1.25 -39.10 10.01
N THR A 5 -0.06 -39.12 9.82
CA THR A 5 -0.78 -38.45 8.76
C THR A 5 -0.48 -36.95 8.78
N LEU A 6 -0.12 -36.44 7.60
CA LEU A 6 -0.55 -35.15 7.04
C LEU A 6 0.18 -33.89 7.56
N LEU A 7 1.33 -33.60 6.93
CA LEU A 7 1.58 -32.24 6.40
C LEU A 7 0.43 -31.90 5.43
N PRO A 8 -0.18 -30.70 5.52
CA PRO A 8 0.51 -29.48 5.13
C PRO A 8 0.05 -28.25 5.94
N LEU A 9 0.91 -27.69 6.80
CA LEU A 9 0.73 -26.28 7.11
C LEU A 9 1.25 -25.49 5.92
N ALA A 10 0.31 -25.15 5.04
CA ALA A 10 0.45 -24.14 4.02
C ALA A 10 1.11 -22.91 4.66
N LEU A 11 2.39 -22.70 4.36
CA LEU A 11 2.96 -21.38 4.43
C LEU A 11 2.17 -20.56 3.41
N VAL A 12 1.13 -19.89 3.89
CA VAL A 12 0.58 -18.73 3.23
C VAL A 12 1.71 -17.70 3.29
N LEU A 13 2.63 -17.79 2.33
CA LEU A 13 3.38 -16.66 1.85
C LEU A 13 2.33 -15.73 1.27
N THR A 14 1.64 -14.98 2.14
CA THR A 14 1.05 -13.71 1.73
C THR A 14 2.26 -12.92 1.27
N GLY A 15 2.51 -12.94 -0.04
CA GLY A 15 3.53 -12.12 -0.64
C GLY A 15 3.30 -10.73 -0.08
N CYS A 16 4.31 -10.17 0.56
CA CYS A 16 4.43 -8.73 0.68
C CYS A 16 4.66 -8.23 -0.75
N SER A 17 3.64 -8.34 -1.60
CA SER A 17 3.59 -7.62 -2.84
C SER A 17 3.38 -6.18 -2.43
N THR A 18 4.47 -5.48 -2.13
CA THR A 18 4.50 -4.03 -2.28
C THR A 18 3.98 -3.81 -3.70
N PRO A 19 2.75 -3.29 -3.88
CA PRO A 19 2.23 -3.09 -5.21
C PRO A 19 3.23 -2.19 -5.95
N PRO A 20 3.42 -2.37 -7.27
CA PRO A 20 4.34 -1.55 -8.08
C PRO A 20 3.98 -0.06 -8.11
N ASN A 21 2.91 0.31 -7.40
CA ASN A 21 2.48 1.65 -7.13
C ASN A 21 3.18 2.16 -5.86
N GLU A 22 4.34 2.80 -6.04
CA GLU A 22 5.22 3.39 -5.01
C GLU A 22 4.54 4.48 -4.17
N VAL A 23 3.49 4.11 -3.43
CA VAL A 23 2.97 4.92 -2.35
C VAL A 23 3.92 4.78 -1.17
N THR A 24 4.61 5.87 -0.83
CA THR A 24 5.58 5.90 0.26
C THR A 24 5.08 6.80 1.38
N GLN A 25 5.24 6.36 2.63
CA GLN A 25 4.96 7.20 3.78
C GLN A 25 6.07 8.26 3.94
N VAL A 26 5.68 9.54 4.00
CA VAL A 26 6.60 10.67 4.15
C VAL A 26 6.72 11.10 5.62
N ARG A 27 5.60 11.05 6.34
CA ARG A 27 5.47 11.27 7.79
C ARG A 27 4.15 10.66 8.25
N ASP A 28 3.85 10.68 9.55
CA ASP A 28 2.62 10.08 10.07
C ASP A 28 1.36 10.58 9.35
N GLY A 29 0.65 9.61 8.75
CA GLY A 29 -0.57 9.83 7.99
C GLY A 29 -0.41 10.57 6.66
N VAL A 30 0.82 10.95 6.26
CA VAL A 30 1.10 11.60 4.98
C VAL A 30 1.81 10.64 4.05
N LEU A 31 1.21 10.44 2.90
CA LEU A 31 1.65 9.53 1.85
C LEU A 31 2.09 10.33 0.63
N ARG A 32 2.99 9.75 -0.16
CA ARG A 32 3.43 10.25 -1.46
C ARG A 32 3.14 9.22 -2.53
N ALA A 33 2.52 9.62 -3.62
CA ALA A 33 2.36 8.81 -4.83
C ALA A 33 2.96 9.56 -6.04
N LYS A 34 3.28 8.85 -7.13
CA LYS A 34 3.78 9.50 -8.36
C LYS A 34 2.71 10.36 -9.05
N THR A 35 1.44 9.97 -8.97
CA THR A 35 0.33 10.65 -9.65
C THR A 35 -0.89 10.75 -8.75
N TYR A 36 -1.80 11.67 -9.09
CA TYR A 36 -3.10 11.79 -8.42
C TYR A 36 -3.94 10.52 -8.57
N VAL A 37 -3.91 9.86 -9.73
CA VAL A 37 -4.65 8.61 -9.97
C VAL A 37 -4.17 7.53 -9.00
N GLN A 38 -2.85 7.34 -8.88
CA GLN A 38 -2.28 6.35 -7.99
C GLN A 38 -2.61 6.61 -6.51
N ALA A 39 -2.65 7.88 -6.08
CA ALA A 39 -3.07 8.25 -4.74
C ALA A 39 -4.56 7.97 -4.49
N SER A 40 -5.41 8.25 -5.48
CA SER A 40 -6.84 7.95 -5.41
C SER A 40 -7.10 6.45 -5.31
N ASP A 41 -6.49 5.65 -6.19
CA ASP A 41 -6.63 4.19 -6.19
C ASP A 41 -6.16 3.58 -4.85
N TYR A 42 -5.10 4.15 -4.26
CA TYR A 42 -4.58 3.70 -2.97
C TYR A 42 -5.55 3.96 -1.81
N CYS A 43 -6.22 5.12 -1.78
CA CYS A 43 -7.23 5.39 -0.75
C CYS A 43 -8.52 4.61 -1.01
N ASP A 44 -8.94 4.45 -2.26
CA ASP A 44 -10.13 3.69 -2.65
C ASP A 44 -10.04 2.21 -2.25
N ALA A 45 -8.86 1.59 -2.44
CA ALA A 45 -8.58 0.23 -1.99
C ALA A 45 -8.73 0.03 -0.46
N GLN A 46 -8.74 1.11 0.31
CA GLN A 46 -8.97 1.13 1.77
C GLN A 46 -10.37 1.63 2.14
N SER A 47 -11.25 1.84 1.16
CA SER A 47 -12.57 2.46 1.34
C SER A 47 -12.49 3.84 2.00
N LYS A 48 -11.45 4.61 1.67
CA LYS A 48 -11.18 5.96 2.16
C LYS A 48 -11.14 6.97 1.02
N THR A 49 -11.30 8.24 1.35
CA THR A 49 -11.19 9.33 0.37
C THR A 49 -9.77 9.93 0.43
N PRO A 50 -9.17 10.32 -0.72
CA PRO A 50 -7.92 11.05 -0.71
C PRO A 50 -8.12 12.51 -0.28
N ARG A 51 -7.37 12.96 0.73
CA ARG A 51 -7.16 14.37 1.07
C ARG A 51 -5.85 14.86 0.49
N TRP A 52 -5.92 15.80 -0.44
CA TRP A 52 -4.75 16.37 -1.09
C TRP A 52 -4.01 17.36 -0.18
N LEU A 53 -2.71 17.17 -0.03
CA LEU A 53 -1.83 18.06 0.73
C LEU A 53 -0.95 18.94 -0.16
N GLY A 54 -0.79 18.56 -1.44
CA GLY A 54 -0.08 19.33 -2.45
C GLY A 54 0.85 18.48 -3.31
N LYS A 55 1.78 19.14 -4.00
CA LYS A 55 2.84 18.44 -4.73
C LYS A 55 3.95 17.99 -3.79
N ALA A 56 4.56 16.85 -4.08
CA ALA A 56 5.76 16.40 -3.39
C ALA A 56 6.98 17.23 -3.86
N PRO A 57 7.99 17.45 -2.99
CA PRO A 57 9.20 18.18 -3.36
C PRO A 57 9.92 17.53 -4.54
N ALA A 58 10.72 18.31 -5.27
CA ALA A 58 11.56 17.84 -6.37
C ALA A 58 10.79 17.05 -7.45
N GLU A 59 9.54 17.45 -7.73
CA GLU A 59 8.64 16.79 -8.69
C GLU A 59 8.45 15.29 -8.41
N GLN A 60 8.55 14.87 -7.15
CA GLN A 60 8.41 13.47 -6.74
C GLN A 60 6.95 12.98 -6.67
N GLY A 61 6.02 13.71 -7.30
CA GLY A 61 4.60 13.37 -7.38
C GLY A 61 3.72 14.22 -6.45
N VAL A 62 2.81 13.57 -5.73
CA VAL A 62 1.74 14.21 -4.94
C VAL A 62 1.76 13.74 -3.49
N LEU A 63 1.47 14.65 -2.57
CA LEU A 63 1.27 14.37 -1.15
C LEU A 63 -0.22 14.29 -0.83
N PHE A 64 -0.61 13.27 -0.09
CA PHE A 64 -1.99 13.01 0.26
C PHE A 64 -2.12 12.28 1.60
N GLN A 65 -3.34 12.24 2.13
CA GLN A 65 -3.75 11.39 3.24
C GLN A 65 -4.99 10.61 2.82
N CYS A 66 -5.25 9.46 3.45
CA CYS A 66 -6.52 8.75 3.29
C CYS A 66 -7.36 8.90 4.57
N ASN A 67 -8.56 9.47 4.44
CA ASN A 67 -9.50 9.73 5.53
C ASN A 67 -10.86 9.09 5.30
#